data_AF-A0A959CFX3-F1
#
_entry.id   AF-A0A959CFX3-F1
#
_cell.length_a   1.000
_cell.length_b   1.000
_cell.length_c   1.000
_cell.angle_alpha   90.00
_cell.angle_beta   90.00
_cell.angle_gamma   90.00
#
_symmetry.space_group_name_H-M   'P 1'
#
loop_
_entity.id
_entity.type
_entity.pdbx_description
1 polymer ?
#
loop_
_entity_poly.entity_id
_entity_poly.type
_entity_poly.pdbx_seq_one_letter_code
_entity_poly.pdbx_strand_id
1 'polypeptide(L)'
;MGVLALFMIVILAAGIFPLSLYLVRTMQGEQPREGRTLDEELTRPSSKDDAFDWWEAQRRPFNRSLLAVGIAVVLLYYAIIQTGLGKYRFATLEFNWWALFFQVVLYLIYMGIANLLYNTGLIVESMRKPQAVMAFRRRAYLLIFWVGMVAPFLFLLGLAFI
;
A
#
# COMPACT_ATOMS: atom_id res chain seq x y z
N MET A 1 8.64 1.96 -22.96
CA MET A 1 8.20 3.10 -22.11
C MET A 1 6.75 2.97 -21.60
N GLY A 2 5.82 2.31 -22.31
CA GLY A 2 4.40 2.29 -21.91
C GLY A 2 4.03 1.51 -20.64
N VAL A 3 4.63 0.34 -20.39
CA VAL A 3 4.22 -0.55 -19.28
C VAL A 3 4.63 0.00 -17.90
N LEU A 4 5.80 0.63 -17.82
CA LEU A 4 6.34 1.17 -16.57
C LEU A 4 5.59 2.46 -16.16
N ALA A 5 5.24 3.30 -17.14
CA ALA A 5 4.36 4.44 -16.93
C ALA A 5 2.94 4.01 -16.55
N LEU A 6 2.37 2.99 -17.22
CA LEU A 6 1.06 2.44 -16.88
C LEU A 6 1.06 1.85 -15.46
N PHE A 7 2.10 1.11 -15.07
CA PHE A 7 2.24 0.58 -13.71
C PHE A 7 2.31 1.69 -12.66
N MET A 8 3.09 2.74 -12.93
CA MET A 8 3.14 3.92 -12.05
C MET A 8 1.78 4.61 -11.97
N ILE A 9 1.07 4.76 -13.10
CA ILE A 9 -0.27 5.34 -13.14
C ILE A 9 -1.27 4.46 -12.40
N VAL A 10 -1.20 3.13 -12.51
CA VAL A 10 -2.08 2.20 -11.79
C VAL A 10 -1.78 2.22 -10.29
N ILE A 11 -0.52 2.29 -9.85
CA ILE A 11 -0.18 2.46 -8.43
C ILE A 11 -0.71 3.80 -7.91
N LEU A 12 -0.47 4.88 -8.65
CA LEU A 12 -0.91 6.21 -8.26
C LEU A 12 -2.44 6.28 -8.26
N ALA A 13 -3.12 5.75 -9.27
CA ALA A 13 -4.58 5.72 -9.33
C ALA A 13 -5.17 4.78 -8.26
N ALA A 14 -4.72 3.53 -8.17
CA ALA A 14 -5.25 2.56 -7.19
C ALA A 14 -4.83 2.87 -5.74
N GLY A 15 -3.82 3.70 -5.51
CA GLY A 15 -3.45 4.20 -4.18
C GLY A 15 -4.12 5.53 -3.84
N ILE A 16 -3.97 6.53 -4.70
CA ILE A 16 -4.42 7.90 -4.45
C ILE A 16 -5.94 8.03 -4.66
N PHE A 17 -6.53 7.33 -5.64
CA PHE A 17 -7.96 7.44 -5.93
C PHE A 17 -8.85 6.83 -4.84
N PRO A 18 -8.66 5.57 -4.37
CA PRO A 18 -9.46 5.08 -3.25
C PRO A 18 -9.11 5.75 -1.92
N LEU A 19 -7.86 6.18 -1.70
CA LEU A 19 -7.52 7.01 -0.53
C LEU A 19 -8.28 8.34 -0.57
N SER A 20 -8.32 9.04 -1.70
CA SER A 20 -9.05 10.30 -1.84
C SER A 20 -10.57 10.13 -1.76
N LEU A 21 -11.15 9.11 -2.40
CA LEU A 21 -12.58 8.78 -2.29
C LEU A 21 -12.99 8.38 -0.88
N TYR A 22 -12.16 7.58 -0.21
CA TYR A 22 -12.37 7.21 1.18
C TYR A 22 -12.33 8.44 2.10
N LEU A 23 -11.34 9.33 1.91
CA LEU A 23 -11.25 10.59 2.65
C LEU A 23 -12.48 11.48 2.44
N VAL A 24 -13.01 11.54 1.22
CA VAL A 24 -14.26 12.27 0.92
C VAL A 24 -15.47 11.61 1.58
N ARG A 25 -15.55 10.28 1.60
CA ARG A 25 -16.65 9.55 2.29
C ARG A 25 -16.62 9.70 3.80
N THR A 26 -15.43 9.68 4.43
CA THR A 26 -15.32 9.94 5.87
C THR A 26 -15.77 11.34 6.26
N MET A 27 -15.71 12.32 5.34
CA MET A 27 -16.30 13.65 5.59
C MET A 27 -17.82 13.64 5.65
N GLN A 28 -18.48 12.66 5.03
CA GLN A 28 -19.95 12.64 4.88
C GLN A 28 -20.64 11.73 5.91
N GLY A 29 -19.88 10.94 6.69
CA GLY A 29 -20.41 9.77 7.40
C GLY A 29 -20.40 9.79 8.92
N GLU A 30 -19.91 10.82 9.60
CA GLU A 30 -19.88 10.81 11.08
C GLU A 30 -21.08 11.53 11.68
N GLN A 31 -22.17 10.78 11.90
CA GLN A 31 -23.15 11.12 12.95
C GLN A 31 -22.64 10.56 14.30
N PRO A 32 -22.78 11.32 15.40
CA PRO A 32 -22.29 10.92 16.71
C PRO A 32 -23.15 9.76 17.25
N ARG A 33 -22.52 8.62 17.55
CA ARG A 33 -23.14 7.56 18.38
C ARG A 33 -22.54 7.62 19.78
N GLU A 34 -23.36 8.07 20.72
CA GLU A 34 -23.10 8.06 22.16
C GLU A 34 -22.79 6.64 22.67
N GLY A 35 -21.70 6.50 23.41
CA GLY A 35 -21.25 5.25 24.00
C GLY A 35 -20.11 5.47 25.01
N ARG A 36 -20.43 6.24 26.04
CA ARG A 36 -19.62 6.72 27.17
C ARG A 36 -18.78 5.63 27.85
N THR A 37 -17.55 5.42 27.37
CA THR A 37 -16.31 4.98 28.07
C THR A 37 -15.11 4.94 27.12
N LEU A 38 -15.34 4.91 25.79
CA LEU A 38 -14.32 5.08 24.73
C LEU A 38 -13.98 6.55 24.45
N ASP A 39 -14.82 7.46 24.90
CA ASP A 39 -14.80 8.87 24.50
C ASP A 39 -13.56 9.62 25.03
N GLU A 40 -13.02 9.24 26.19
CA GLU A 40 -11.88 9.92 26.81
C GLU A 40 -10.55 9.67 26.10
N GLU A 41 -10.36 8.47 25.54
CA GLU A 41 -9.16 8.11 24.76
C GLU A 41 -9.29 8.58 23.29
N LEU A 42 -10.52 8.71 22.78
CA LEU A 42 -10.83 9.24 21.45
C LEU A 42 -10.78 10.78 21.36
N THR A 43 -11.02 11.50 22.46
CA THR A 43 -11.05 12.97 22.50
C THR A 43 -9.75 13.61 22.99
N ARG A 44 -8.76 12.81 23.42
CA ARG A 44 -7.47 13.36 23.83
C ARG A 44 -6.84 14.09 22.65
N PRO A 45 -6.49 15.38 22.77
CA PRO A 45 -5.87 16.11 21.68
C PRO A 45 -4.56 15.42 21.35
N SER A 46 -4.51 14.81 20.17
CA SER A 46 -3.29 14.24 19.61
C SER A 46 -2.26 15.35 19.49
N SER A 47 -1.21 15.32 20.30
CA SER A 47 -0.04 16.14 20.02
C SER A 47 0.60 15.70 18.70
N LYS A 48 1.40 16.56 18.07
CA LYS A 48 2.14 16.17 16.86
C LYS A 48 3.08 14.99 17.13
N ASP A 49 3.62 14.93 18.35
CA ASP A 49 4.53 13.89 18.79
C ASP A 49 3.79 12.55 18.90
N ASP A 50 2.56 12.55 19.44
CA ASP A 50 1.71 11.34 19.49
C ASP A 50 1.34 10.80 18.11
N ALA A 51 1.20 11.68 17.11
CA ALA A 51 0.93 11.28 15.73
C ALA A 51 2.16 10.64 15.10
N PHE A 52 3.30 11.32 15.19
CA PHE A 52 4.56 10.81 14.67
C PHE A 52 4.91 9.43 15.26
N ASP A 53 4.83 9.28 16.57
CA ASP A 53 5.17 8.04 17.27
C ASP A 53 4.29 6.86 16.83
N TRP A 54 2.98 7.12 16.65
CA TRP A 54 2.07 6.07 16.18
C TRP A 54 2.39 5.63 14.75
N TRP A 55 2.59 6.58 13.83
CA TRP A 55 2.92 6.26 12.44
C TRP A 55 4.30 5.60 12.31
N GLU A 56 5.28 6.00 13.11
CA GLU A 56 6.60 5.38 13.11
C GLU A 56 6.57 3.96 13.69
N ALA A 57 5.79 3.73 14.76
CA ALA A 57 5.60 2.38 15.33
C ALA A 57 5.02 1.39 14.30
N GLN A 58 4.11 1.85 13.43
CA GLN A 58 3.50 1.02 12.40
C GLN A 58 4.35 0.84 11.13
N ARG A 59 5.45 1.59 11.00
CA ARG A 59 6.33 1.54 9.81
C ARG A 59 7.13 0.25 9.70
N ARG A 60 7.65 -0.24 10.82
CA ARG A 60 8.40 -1.51 10.88
C ARG A 60 7.55 -2.71 10.42
N PRO A 61 6.34 -2.96 10.95
CA PRO A 61 5.51 -4.07 10.48
C PRO A 61 5.09 -3.91 9.02
N PHE A 62 4.83 -2.67 8.55
CA PHE A 62 4.54 -2.40 7.15
C PHE A 62 5.70 -2.81 6.23
N ASN A 63 6.94 -2.39 6.53
CA ASN A 63 8.11 -2.73 5.72
C ASN A 63 8.45 -4.22 5.74
N ARG A 64 8.27 -4.91 6.88
CA ARG A 64 8.41 -6.36 6.96
C ARG A 64 7.40 -7.08 6.07
N SER A 65 6.16 -6.60 6.05
CA SER A 65 5.10 -7.16 5.22
C SER A 65 5.39 -6.93 3.73
N LEU A 66 5.88 -5.75 3.36
CA LEU A 66 6.33 -5.48 1.99
C LEU A 66 7.46 -6.42 1.58
N LEU A 67 8.45 -6.68 2.45
CA LEU A 67 9.51 -7.63 2.13
C LEU A 67 8.95 -9.04 1.89
N ALA A 68 8.05 -9.51 2.75
CA ALA A 68 7.41 -10.81 2.61
C ALA A 68 6.59 -10.91 1.31
N VAL A 69 5.87 -9.85 0.94
CA VAL A 69 5.14 -9.77 -0.34
C VAL A 69 6.09 -9.84 -1.53
N GLY A 70 7.25 -9.20 -1.46
CA GLY A 70 8.25 -9.26 -2.55
C GLY A 70 8.71 -10.68 -2.82
N ILE A 71 9.01 -11.43 -1.76
CA ILE A 71 9.37 -12.85 -1.85
C ILE A 71 8.20 -13.64 -2.45
N ALA A 72 6.97 -13.44 -1.96
CA ALA A 72 5.79 -14.14 -2.46
C ALA A 72 5.54 -13.87 -3.96
N VAL A 73 5.73 -12.63 -4.42
CA VAL A 73 5.57 -12.24 -5.83
C VAL A 73 6.62 -12.90 -6.72
N VAL A 74 7.87 -13.00 -6.27
CA VAL A 74 8.93 -13.73 -7.00
C VAL A 74 8.59 -15.22 -7.12
N LEU A 75 8.14 -15.84 -6.03
CA LEU A 75 7.73 -17.25 -6.05
C LEU A 75 6.52 -17.49 -6.98
N LEU A 76 5.54 -16.59 -6.94
CA LEU A 76 4.37 -16.67 -7.82
C LEU A 76 4.76 -16.49 -9.29
N TYR A 77 5.65 -15.53 -9.59
CA TYR A 77 6.18 -15.33 -10.95
C TYR A 77 6.84 -16.61 -11.49
N TYR A 78 7.65 -17.28 -10.67
CA TYR A 78 8.28 -18.55 -11.06
C TYR A 78 7.25 -19.66 -11.27
N ALA A 79 6.25 -19.78 -10.39
CA ALA A 79 5.18 -20.77 -10.51
C ALA A 79 4.35 -20.58 -11.79
N ILE A 80 4.05 -19.33 -12.15
CA ILE A 80 3.35 -18.97 -13.40
C ILE A 80 4.13 -19.44 -14.63
N ILE A 81 5.44 -19.21 -14.66
CA ILE A 81 6.32 -19.68 -15.75
C ILE A 81 6.33 -21.22 -15.83
N GLN A 82 6.57 -21.90 -14.71
CA GLN A 82 6.70 -23.36 -14.66
C GLN A 82 5.42 -24.11 -15.04
N THR A 83 4.26 -23.59 -14.64
CA THR A 83 2.96 -24.19 -14.96
C THR A 83 2.52 -23.90 -16.40
N GLY A 84 3.20 -23.00 -17.11
CA GLY A 84 2.80 -22.55 -18.44
C GLY A 84 1.50 -21.73 -18.45
N LEU A 85 1.07 -21.22 -17.28
CA LEU A 85 0.01 -20.23 -17.15
C LEU A 85 0.53 -18.89 -17.71
N GLY A 86 0.58 -18.76 -19.04
CA GLY A 86 1.19 -17.59 -19.70
C GLY A 86 1.98 -17.90 -20.98
N LYS A 87 1.76 -19.10 -21.57
CA LYS A 87 2.40 -19.62 -22.80
C LYS A 87 2.48 -18.67 -24.00
N TYR A 88 1.77 -17.54 -24.02
CA TYR A 88 1.86 -16.55 -25.10
C TYR A 88 2.79 -15.36 -24.82
N ARG A 89 3.00 -14.98 -23.55
CA ARG A 89 3.87 -13.83 -23.18
C ARG A 89 5.14 -14.22 -22.44
N PHE A 90 5.11 -15.32 -21.67
CA PHE A 90 6.27 -15.82 -20.94
C PHE A 90 7.01 -16.95 -21.66
N ALA A 91 6.54 -17.40 -22.84
CA ALA A 91 7.18 -18.49 -23.57
C ALA A 91 8.62 -18.21 -24.03
N THR A 92 9.03 -16.95 -24.08
CA THR A 92 10.42 -16.56 -24.38
C THR A 92 11.21 -16.16 -23.13
N LEU A 93 10.59 -16.16 -21.95
CA LEU A 93 11.23 -15.77 -20.70
C LEU A 93 11.93 -16.98 -20.10
N GLU A 94 13.13 -17.26 -20.62
CA GLU A 94 14.08 -18.14 -19.96
C GLU A 94 14.49 -17.55 -18.61
N PHE A 95 14.69 -18.44 -17.63
CA PHE A 95 15.20 -18.03 -16.33
C PHE A 95 16.59 -17.40 -16.51
N ASN A 96 16.67 -16.09 -16.30
CA ASN A 96 17.89 -15.31 -16.44
C ASN A 96 18.21 -14.62 -15.11
N TRP A 97 19.40 -14.88 -14.56
CA TRP A 97 19.88 -14.25 -13.34
C TRP A 97 19.85 -12.72 -13.40
N TRP A 98 20.10 -12.12 -14.57
CA TRP A 98 19.97 -10.68 -14.76
C TRP A 98 18.53 -10.20 -14.64
N ALA A 99 17.56 -10.94 -15.18
CA ALA A 99 16.15 -10.60 -15.06
C ALA A 99 15.69 -10.65 -13.59
N LEU A 100 16.13 -11.68 -12.84
CA LEU A 100 15.87 -11.77 -11.41
C LEU A 100 16.48 -10.59 -10.65
N PHE A 101 17.73 -10.24 -10.94
CA PHE A 101 18.41 -9.09 -10.35
C PHE A 101 17.63 -7.78 -10.60
N PHE A 102 17.25 -7.50 -11.84
CA PHE A 102 16.47 -6.30 -12.17
C PHE A 102 15.10 -6.30 -11.49
N GLN A 103 14.44 -7.46 -11.35
CA GLN A 103 13.17 -7.57 -10.66
C GLN A 103 13.30 -7.24 -9.17
N VAL A 104 14.37 -7.70 -8.51
CA VAL A 104 14.68 -7.32 -7.12
C VAL A 104 14.91 -5.81 -7.00
N VAL A 105 15.70 -5.21 -7.90
CA VAL A 105 15.95 -3.76 -7.91
C VAL A 105 14.65 -2.97 -8.10
N LEU A 106 13.81 -3.36 -9.07
CA LEU A 106 12.51 -2.73 -9.28
C LEU A 106 11.60 -2.85 -8.06
N TYR A 107 11.63 -4.00 -7.37
CA TYR A 107 10.87 -4.17 -6.14
C TYR A 107 11.36 -3.29 -4.99
N LEU A 108 12.67 -3.07 -4.86
CA LEU A 108 13.23 -2.14 -3.88
C LEU A 108 12.79 -0.69 -4.17
N ILE A 109 12.78 -0.29 -5.44
CA ILE A 109 12.25 1.02 -5.85
C ILE A 109 10.76 1.12 -5.45
N TYR A 110 9.97 0.08 -5.74
CA TYR A 110 8.57 0.00 -5.33
C TYR A 110 8.41 0.13 -3.81
N MET A 111 9.21 -0.57 -3.00
CA MET A 111 9.19 -0.41 -1.54
C MET A 111 9.51 1.01 -1.10
N GLY A 112 10.44 1.70 -1.77
CA GLY A 112 10.73 3.11 -1.53
C GLY A 112 9.51 3.99 -1.78
N ILE A 113 8.82 3.78 -2.91
CA ILE A 113 7.60 4.52 -3.26
C ILE A 113 6.48 4.24 -2.27
N ALA A 114 6.29 2.98 -1.86
CA ALA A 114 5.31 2.60 -0.85
C ALA A 114 5.59 3.29 0.51
N ASN A 115 6.86 3.43 0.89
CA ASN A 115 7.27 4.19 2.07
C ASN A 115 7.00 5.70 1.94
N LEU A 116 7.12 6.27 0.74
CA LEU A 116 6.75 7.67 0.52
C LEU A 116 5.23 7.88 0.64
N LEU A 117 4.44 6.98 0.06
CA LEU A 117 2.97 6.99 0.19
C LEU A 117 2.52 6.78 1.63
N TYR A 118 3.25 5.98 2.40
CA TYR A 118 3.00 5.81 3.83
C TYR A 118 3.03 7.14 4.60
N ASN A 119 3.99 8.02 4.28
CA ASN A 119 4.10 9.33 4.92
C ASN A 119 2.87 10.23 4.65
N THR A 120 2.08 9.95 3.61
CA THR A 120 0.84 10.68 3.33
C THR A 120 -0.17 10.54 4.48
N GLY A 121 -0.17 9.43 5.22
CA GLY A 121 -1.02 9.25 6.40
C GLY A 121 -0.80 10.33 7.47
N LEU A 122 0.47 10.56 7.84
CA LEU A 122 0.87 11.58 8.80
C LEU A 122 0.55 13.00 8.28
N ILE A 123 0.83 13.28 7.00
CA ILE A 123 0.54 14.57 6.38
C ILE A 123 -0.96 14.86 6.43
N VAL A 124 -1.80 13.90 6.02
CA VAL A 124 -3.26 14.06 6.00
C VAL A 124 -3.81 14.26 7.41
N GLU A 125 -3.31 13.52 8.41
CA GLU A 125 -3.71 13.71 9.80
C GLU A 125 -3.41 15.13 10.28
N SER A 126 -2.20 15.62 10.00
CA SER A 126 -1.75 16.95 10.43
C SER A 126 -2.56 18.10 9.80
N MET A 127 -3.02 17.91 8.56
CA MET A 127 -3.85 18.87 7.83
C MET A 127 -5.32 18.82 8.26
N ARG A 128 -5.87 17.62 8.49
CA ARG A 128 -7.31 17.40 8.73
C ARG A 128 -7.71 17.55 10.20
N LYS A 129 -6.80 17.25 11.15
CA LYS A 129 -7.08 17.21 12.59
C LYS A 129 -8.40 16.45 12.90
N PRO A 130 -8.48 15.16 12.56
CA PRO A 130 -9.72 14.38 12.70
C PRO A 130 -10.20 14.34 14.16
N GLN A 131 -11.52 14.41 14.37
CA GLN A 131 -12.11 14.35 15.71
C GLN A 131 -11.91 12.96 16.36
N ALA A 132 -12.03 11.89 15.58
CA ALA A 132 -11.77 10.51 16.01
C ALA A 132 -10.38 10.02 15.56
N VAL A 133 -9.31 10.55 16.16
CA VAL A 133 -7.91 10.36 15.71
C VAL A 133 -7.52 8.89 15.56
N MET A 134 -7.78 8.05 16.58
CA MET A 134 -7.41 6.63 16.53
C MET A 134 -8.15 5.86 15.45
N ALA A 135 -9.44 6.16 15.24
CA ALA A 135 -10.24 5.53 14.20
C ALA A 135 -9.72 5.92 12.81
N PHE A 136 -9.36 7.20 12.62
CA PHE A 136 -8.72 7.68 11.40
C PHE A 136 -7.40 6.95 11.13
N ARG A 137 -6.47 6.96 12.09
CA ARG A 137 -5.14 6.34 11.97
C ARG A 137 -5.22 4.87 11.55
N ARG A 138 -6.03 4.07 12.25
CA ARG A 138 -6.20 2.64 11.93
C ARG A 138 -6.72 2.42 10.51
N ARG A 139 -7.76 3.15 10.10
CA ARG A 139 -8.36 2.98 8.78
C ARG A 139 -7.42 3.45 7.66
N ALA A 140 -6.75 4.59 7.87
CA ALA A 140 -5.76 5.11 6.92
C ALA A 140 -4.57 4.16 6.77
N TYR A 141 -4.05 3.63 7.87
CA TYR A 141 -2.99 2.61 7.85
C TYR A 141 -3.43 1.37 7.09
N LEU A 142 -4.61 0.81 7.37
CA LEU A 142 -5.10 -0.37 6.67
C LEU A 142 -5.24 -0.13 5.16
N LEU A 143 -5.71 1.05 4.76
CA LEU A 143 -5.83 1.38 3.34
C LEU A 143 -4.46 1.43 2.66
N ILE A 144 -3.51 2.18 3.24
CA ILE A 144 -2.12 2.26 2.74
C ILE A 144 -1.48 0.87 2.71
N PHE A 145 -1.68 0.08 3.76
CA PHE A 145 -1.19 -1.27 3.90
C PHE A 145 -1.69 -2.15 2.74
N TRP A 146 -3.01 -2.24 2.55
CA TRP A 146 -3.58 -3.10 1.51
C TRP A 146 -3.22 -2.66 0.10
N VAL A 147 -3.22 -1.36 -0.18
CA VAL A 147 -2.74 -0.83 -1.46
C VAL A 147 -1.29 -1.27 -1.71
N GLY A 148 -0.43 -1.12 -0.70
CA GLY A 148 0.97 -1.52 -0.78
C GLY A 148 1.19 -3.04 -0.93
N MET A 149 0.32 -3.87 -0.36
CA MET A 149 0.44 -5.32 -0.49
C MET A 149 -0.12 -5.86 -1.81
N VAL A 150 -1.22 -5.30 -2.31
CA VAL A 150 -1.96 -5.84 -3.47
C VAL A 150 -1.34 -5.41 -4.80
N ALA A 151 -0.82 -4.18 -4.90
CA ALA A 151 -0.29 -3.63 -6.14
C ALA A 151 0.77 -4.51 -6.86
N PRO A 152 1.76 -5.14 -6.20
CA PRO A 152 2.75 -5.95 -6.90
C PRO A 152 2.17 -7.25 -7.47
N PHE A 153 1.14 -7.83 -6.83
CA PHE A 153 0.42 -8.97 -7.40
C PHE A 153 -0.40 -8.57 -8.62
N LEU A 154 -1.10 -7.43 -8.56
CA LEU A 154 -1.85 -6.93 -9.72
C LEU A 154 -0.95 -6.65 -10.91
N PHE A 155 0.26 -6.14 -10.68
CA PHE A 155 1.23 -5.94 -11.75
C PHE A 155 1.69 -7.26 -12.37
N LEU A 156 2.03 -8.25 -11.53
CA LEU A 156 2.43 -9.56 -11.99
C LEU A 156 1.31 -10.24 -12.80
N LEU A 157 0.07 -10.23 -12.29
CA LEU A 157 -1.08 -10.80 -12.98
C LEU A 157 -1.42 -10.03 -14.26
N GLY A 158 -1.29 -8.69 -14.24
CA GLY A 158 -1.47 -7.85 -15.41
C GLY A 158 -0.49 -8.19 -16.53
N LEU A 159 0.79 -8.43 -16.19
CA LEU A 159 1.77 -8.92 -17.16
C LEU A 159 1.46 -10.33 -17.69
N ALA A 160 0.82 -11.17 -16.87
CA ALA A 160 0.51 -12.55 -17.22
C ALA A 160 -0.71 -12.70 -18.13
N PHE A 161 -1.72 -11.84 -17.98
CA PHE A 161 -3.05 -12.04 -18.56
C PHE A 161 -3.56 -10.92 -19.47
N ILE A 162 -3.00 -9.71 -19.40
CA ILE A 162 -3.23 -8.60 -20.34
C ILE A 162 -1.99 -8.53 -21.23
#